data_AF-A0A0Q4I3N9-F1
#
_entry.id   AF-A0A0Q4I3N9-F1
#
_cell.length_a   1.000
_cell.length_b   1.000
_cell.length_c   1.000
_cell.angle_alpha   90.00
_cell.angle_beta   90.00
_cell.angle_gamma   90.00
#
_symmetry.space_group_name_H-M   'P 1'
#
loop_
_entity.id
_entity.type
_entity.pdbx_description
1 polymer ?
#
loop_
_entity_poly.entity_id
_entity_poly.type
_entity_poly.pdbx_seq_one_letter_code
_entity_poly.pdbx_strand_id
1 'polypeptide(L)' 'MLHRERLGDVIIFASTASRVRCMESEAIWEVSIRHRDDTQTHIAGTSLDECMELANATMRVSTVGAIAA' A
#
# COMPACT_ATOMS: atom_id res chain seq x y z
N MET A 1 9.50 -0.64 -12.54
CA MET A 1 9.97 -0.80 -11.15
C MET A 1 9.91 0.54 -10.47
N LEU A 2 9.10 0.63 -9.41
CA LEU A 2 8.76 1.88 -8.72
C LEU A 2 9.94 2.40 -7.88
N HIS A 3 9.91 3.67 -7.48
CA HIS A 3 10.98 4.29 -6.69
C HIS A 3 11.23 3.55 -5.37
N ARG A 4 10.15 3.25 -4.63
CA ARG A 4 10.24 2.53 -3.34
C ARG A 4 10.72 1.08 -3.48
N GLU A 5 10.32 0.37 -4.54
CA GLU A 5 10.87 -0.97 -4.81
C GLU A 5 12.40 -0.91 -5.01
N ARG A 6 12.95 0.18 -5.59
CA ARG A 6 14.41 0.37 -5.72
C ARG A 6 15.09 0.60 -4.38
N LEU A 7 14.38 1.15 -3.40
CA LEU A 7 14.89 1.35 -2.04
C LEU A 7 14.81 0.07 -1.19
N GLY A 8 14.23 -1.00 -1.72
CA GLY A 8 14.01 -2.26 -1.00
C GLY A 8 12.72 -2.29 -0.19
N ASP A 9 11.85 -1.27 -0.31
CA ASP A 9 10.56 -1.23 0.37
C ASP A 9 9.59 -2.23 -0.26
N VAL A 10 8.79 -2.88 0.59
CA VAL A 10 7.65 -3.69 0.15
C VAL A 10 6.45 -2.78 -0.12
N ILE A 11 5.94 -2.83 -1.35
CA ILE A 11 4.74 -2.09 -1.76
C ILE A 11 3.57 -3.05 -1.90
N ILE A 12 2.44 -2.68 -1.28
CA ILE A 12 1.19 -3.40 -1.37
C ILE A 12 0.36 -2.85 -2.53
N PHE A 13 -0.15 -3.76 -3.36
CA PHE A 13 -1.11 -3.48 -4.43
C PHE A 13 -2.40 -4.24 -4.17
N ALA A 14 -3.54 -3.73 -4.64
CA ALA A 14 -4.82 -4.41 -4.50
C ALA A 14 -4.85 -5.80 -5.16
N SER A 15 -4.10 -5.97 -6.25
CA SER A 15 -3.95 -7.24 -6.96
C SER A 15 -2.71 -7.24 -7.87
N THR A 16 -2.32 -8.41 -8.37
CA THR A 16 -1.28 -8.53 -9.42
C THR A 16 -1.64 -7.70 -10.66
N ALA A 17 -2.92 -7.66 -11.05
CA ALA A 17 -3.37 -6.86 -12.18
C ALA A 17 -3.25 -5.35 -11.93
N SER A 18 -3.55 -4.88 -10.71
CA SER A 18 -3.31 -3.47 -10.33
C SER A 18 -1.82 -3.13 -10.35
N ARG A 19 -0.94 -4.04 -9.92
CA ARG A 19 0.52 -3.87 -10.04
C ARG A 19 0.95 -3.70 -11.48
N VAL A 20 0.49 -4.57 -12.39
CA VAL A 20 0.82 -4.46 -13.82
C VAL A 20 0.35 -3.13 -14.39
N ARG A 21 -0.90 -2.73 -14.11
CA ARG A 21 -1.44 -1.43 -14.55
C ARG A 21 -0.65 -0.24 -14.03
N CYS A 22 -0.17 -0.28 -12.77
CA CYS A 22 0.71 0.77 -12.23
C CYS A 22 2.05 0.85 -12.97
N MET A 23 2.60 -0.28 -13.44
CA MET A 23 3.88 -0.30 -14.18
C MET A 23 3.74 0.19 -15.62
N GLU A 24 2.55 0.06 -16.20
CA GLU A 24 2.24 0.48 -17.58
C GLU A 24 1.70 1.92 -17.66
N SER A 25 1.24 2.47 -16.54
CA SER A 25 0.69 3.83 -16.46
C SER A 25 1.77 4.91 -16.47
N GLU A 26 1.46 6.08 -17.06
CA GLU A 26 2.32 7.27 -17.02
C GLU A 26 2.39 7.90 -15.61
N ALA A 27 1.39 7.61 -14.78
CA ALA A 27 1.30 8.11 -13.41
C ALA A 27 0.87 7.02 -12.44
N ILE A 28 1.40 7.09 -11.23
CA ILE A 28 1.10 6.19 -10.12
C ILE A 28 0.76 7.03 -8.88
N TRP A 29 -0.11 6.50 -8.04
CA TRP A 29 -0.37 7.06 -6.72
C TRP A 29 0.28 6.17 -5.66
N GLU A 30 0.96 6.79 -4.71
CA GLU A 30 1.56 6.11 -3.56
C GLU A 30 1.06 6.72 -2.26
N VAL A 31 0.65 5.87 -1.31
CA VAL A 31 0.27 6.27 0.05
C VAL A 31 1.15 5.51 1.03
N SER A 32 1.71 6.24 2.00
CA SER A 32 2.51 5.66 3.08
C SER A 32 1.82 5.88 4.41
N ILE A 33 1.62 4.80 5.16
CA ILE A 33 1.04 4.81 6.49
C ILE A 33 2.17 4.59 7.48
N ARG A 34 2.34 5.51 8.43
CA ARG A 34 3.24 5.33 9.56
C ARG A 34 2.44 4.83 10.76
N HIS A 35 2.82 3.67 11.28
CA HIS A 35 2.18 3.04 12.43
C HIS A 35 2.77 3.56 13.75
N ARG A 36 2.13 3.23 14.88
CA ARG A 36 2.58 3.68 16.21
C ARG A 36 3.86 2.97 16.68
N ASP A 37 4.13 1.79 16.16
CA ASP A 37 5.36 1.02 16.41
C ASP A 37 6.53 1.46 15.50
N ASP A 38 6.38 2.60 14.83
CA ASP A 38 7.33 3.20 13.90
C ASP A 38 7.54 2.39 12.60
N THR A 39 6.80 1.30 12.39
CA THR A 39 6.77 0.60 11.11
C THR A 39 6.01 1.40 10.05
N GLN A 40 6.31 1.12 8.78
CA GLN A 40 5.64 1.77 7.65
C GLN A 40 5.00 0.75 6.73
N THR A 41 3.85 1.13 6.17
CA THR A 41 3.20 0.40 5.09
C THR A 41 3.10 1.29 3.87
N HIS A 42 3.57 0.78 2.74
CA HIS A 42 3.52 1.49 1.46
C HIS A 42 2.50 0.83 0.56
N ILE A 43 1.60 1.63 0.00
CA ILE A 43 0.55 1.21 -0.89
C ILE A 43 0.72 1.97 -2.20
N ALA A 44 0.51 1.28 -3.32
CA ALA A 44 0.46 1.91 -4.62
C ALA A 44 -0.78 1.46 -5.41
N GLY A 45 -1.29 2.37 -6.23
CA GLY A 45 -2.49 2.18 -7.02
C GLY A 45 -2.55 3.11 -8.23
N THR A 46 -3.53 2.85 -9.09
CA THR A 46 -3.78 3.63 -10.31
C THR A 46 -4.55 4.93 -10.01
N SER A 47 -5.18 5.02 -8.84
CA SER A 47 -5.84 6.22 -8.34
C SER A 47 -5.59 6.39 -6.84
N LEU A 48 -5.80 7.62 -6.35
CA LEU A 48 -5.77 7.90 -4.91
C LEU A 48 -6.85 7.11 -4.16
N ASP A 49 -8.05 6.99 -4.73
CA ASP A 49 -9.16 6.27 -4.10
C ASP A 49 -8.83 4.79 -3.90
N GLU A 50 -8.24 4.12 -4.90
CA GLU A 50 -7.78 2.73 -4.78
C GLU A 50 -6.76 2.57 -3.64
N CYS A 51 -5.83 3.53 -3.50
CA CYS A 51 -4.86 3.53 -2.41
C CYS A 51 -5.52 3.68 -1.04
N MET A 52 -6.50 4.59 -0.93
CA MET A 52 -7.21 4.87 0.32
C MET A 52 -8.13 3.72 0.74
N GLU A 53 -8.80 3.07 -0.21
CA GLU A 53 -9.58 1.85 0.04
C GLU A 53 -8.71 0.74 0.63
N LEU A 54 -7.54 0.51 0.01
CA LEU A 54 -6.60 -0.51 0.48
C LEU A 54 -6.01 -0.13 1.85
N ALA A 55 -5.65 1.13 2.05
CA ALA A 55 -5.16 1.64 3.33
C ALA A 55 -6.17 1.40 4.46
N ASN A 56 -7.44 1.71 4.22
CA ASN A 56 -8.51 1.47 5.17
C ASN A 56 -8.70 -0.02 5.47
N ALA A 57 -8.62 -0.88 4.45
CA ALA A 57 -8.69 -2.33 4.63
C ALA A 57 -7.51 -2.84 5.48
N THR A 58 -6.29 -2.40 5.20
CA THR A 58 -5.09 -2.79 5.96
C THR A 58 -5.18 -2.37 7.44
N MET A 59 -5.60 -1.13 7.72
CA MET A 59 -5.73 -0.63 9.10
C MET A 59 -6.81 -1.35 9.91
N ARG A 60 -7.92 -1.75 9.26
CA ARG A 60 -8.97 -2.57 9.91
C ARG A 60 -8.44 -3.94 10.33
N VAL A 61 -7.63 -4.58 9.49
CA VAL A 61 -7.03 -5.91 9.79
C VAL A 61 -6.04 -5.82 10.96
N SER A 62 -5.19 -4.78 10.99
CA SER A 62 -4.24 -4.56 12.10
C SER A 62 -4.93 -4.34 13.45
N THR A 63 -6.16 -3.81 13.45
CA THR A 63 -6.93 -3.58 14.67
C THR A 63 -7.46 -4.88 15.28
N VAL A 64 -7.87 -5.85 14.46
CA VAL A 64 -8.43 -7.14 14.95
C VAL A 64 -7.35 -8.07 15.54
N GLY A 65 -6.10 -7.97 15.07
CA GLY A 65 -4.98 -8.73 15.63
C GLY A 65 -4.53 -8.24 17.02
N ALA A 66 -4.65 -6.94 17.31
CA ALA A 66 -4.18 -6.34 18.56
C ALA A 66 -5.11 -6.57 19.78
N ILE A 67 -6.39 -6.89 19.54
CA ILE A 67 -7.37 -7.22 20.59
C ILE A 67 -7.44 -8.73 20.91
N ALA A 68 -6.75 -9.57 20.15
CA ALA A 68 -6.76 -11.02 20.31
C ALA A 68 -5.48 -11.59 20.95
N ALA A 69 -4.53 -10.73 21.38
CA ALA A 69 -3.25 -11.09 22.00
C ALA A 69 -3.21 -10.74 23.49
#